data_AF-M1WT46-F1
#
_entry.id   AF-M1WT46-F1
#
_cell.length_a   1.000
_cell.length_b   1.000
_cell.length_c   1.000
_cell.angle_alpha   90.00
_cell.angle_beta   90.00
_cell.angle_gamma   90.00
#
_symmetry.space_group_name_H-M   'P 1'
#
loop_
_entity.id
_entity.type
_entity.pdbx_description
1 polymer ?
#
loop_
_entity_poly.entity_id
_entity_poly.type
_entity_poly.pdbx_seq_one_letter_code
_entity_poly.pdbx_strand_id
1 'polypeptide(L)' 'MVDYHNDPEFIYFLHHELELPHEHIAVAIKKREVSNGPLPMLLWQYGLVSLEQLERIFDWLESKN' A
#
# COMPACT_ATOMS: atom_id res chain seq x y z
N MET A 1 5.23 -13.52 -7.40
CA MET A 1 4.72 -12.17 -7.08
C MET A 1 4.46 -12.17 -5.59
N VAL A 2 5.23 -11.41 -4.82
CA VAL A 2 5.18 -11.46 -3.35
C VAL A 2 3.85 -10.87 -2.90
N ASP A 3 3.08 -11.68 -2.17
CA ASP A 3 1.74 -11.35 -1.71
C ASP A 3 1.85 -10.57 -0.38
N TYR A 4 2.08 -9.25 -0.47
CA TYR A 4 2.21 -8.38 0.72
C TYR A 4 0.86 -8.06 1.40
N HIS A 5 -0.20 -8.87 1.19
CA HIS A 5 -1.56 -8.57 1.65
C HIS A 5 -1.71 -8.58 3.18
N ASN A 6 -0.87 -9.34 3.86
CA ASN A 6 -0.91 -9.47 5.30
C ASN A 6 0.49 -9.37 5.90
N ASP A 7 1.41 -8.74 5.17
CA ASP A 7 2.75 -8.52 5.67
C ASP A 7 2.67 -7.45 6.77
N PRO A 8 2.88 -7.81 8.04
CA PRO A 8 2.71 -6.89 9.15
C PRO A 8 3.73 -5.75 9.08
N GLU A 9 4.90 -5.96 8.45
CA GLU A 9 5.90 -4.91 8.25
C GLU A 9 5.43 -3.91 7.21
N PHE A 10 4.79 -4.37 6.12
CA PHE A 10 4.24 -3.46 5.12
C PHE A 10 3.12 -2.60 5.69
N ILE A 11 2.17 -3.19 6.43
CA ILE A 11 1.10 -2.45 7.08
C ILE A 11 1.67 -1.47 8.11
N TYR A 12 2.68 -1.88 8.88
CA TYR A 12 3.37 -1.00 9.82
C TYR A 12 4.04 0.18 9.12
N PHE A 13 4.72 -0.05 7.99
CA PHE A 13 5.30 1.00 7.16
C PHE A 13 4.24 1.99 6.67
N LEU A 14 3.13 1.50 6.09
CA LEU A 14 2.04 2.38 5.64
C LEU A 14 1.52 3.27 6.79
N HIS A 15 1.42 2.72 8.00
CA HIS A 15 0.98 3.48 9.17
C HIS A 15 1.99 4.47 9.71
N HIS A 16 3.24 4.04 9.88
CA HIS A 16 4.25 4.81 10.60
C HIS A 16 5.03 5.75 9.69
N GLU A 17 5.33 5.34 8.45
CA GLU A 17 6.12 6.11 7.50
C GLU A 17 5.26 7.00 6.59
N LEU A 18 4.06 6.54 6.24
CA LEU A 18 3.14 7.28 5.37
C LEU A 18 1.95 7.90 6.12
N GLU A 19 1.88 7.71 7.43
CA GLU A 19 0.82 8.23 8.31
C GLU A 19 -0.59 7.85 7.83
N LEU A 20 -0.73 6.73 7.11
CA LEU A 20 -2.01 6.28 6.60
C LEU A 20 -2.89 5.76 7.75
N PRO A 21 -4.14 6.20 7.86
CA PRO A 21 -5.09 5.59 8.78
C PRO A 21 -5.52 4.21 8.30
N HIS A 22 -5.91 3.36 9.25
CA HIS A 22 -6.16 1.92 9.02
C HIS A 22 -7.34 1.74 8.07
N GLU A 23 -8.29 2.70 8.12
CA GLU A 23 -9.47 2.76 7.26
C GLU A 23 -9.10 2.93 5.78
N HIS A 24 -8.09 3.73 5.45
CA HIS A 24 -7.64 3.91 4.07
C HIS A 24 -7.02 2.64 3.52
N ILE A 25 -6.17 1.99 4.31
CA ILE A 25 -5.54 0.71 3.94
C ILE A 25 -6.60 -0.38 3.76
N ALA A 26 -7.57 -0.47 4.68
CA ALA A 26 -8.67 -1.42 4.61
C ALA A 26 -9.53 -1.22 3.35
N VAL A 27 -9.79 0.02 2.95
CA VAL A 27 -10.50 0.33 1.69
C VAL A 27 -9.72 -0.18 0.48
N ALA A 28 -8.41 0.08 0.41
CA ALA A 28 -7.58 -0.37 -0.70
C ALA A 28 -7.49 -1.91 -0.78
N ILE A 29 -7.36 -2.59 0.36
CA ILE A 29 -7.36 -4.06 0.44
C ILE A 29 -8.70 -4.63 -0.04
N LYS A 30 -9.83 -4.11 0.45
CA LYS A 30 -11.16 -4.57 0.06
C LYS A 30 -11.46 -4.35 -1.43
N LYS A 31 -10.94 -3.27 -2.01
CA LYS A 31 -11.10 -2.96 -3.44
C LYS A 31 -10.20 -3.81 -4.34
N ARG A 32 -9.07 -4.29 -3.82
CA ARG A 32 -8.16 -5.19 -4.54
C ARG A 32 -8.81 -6.52 -4.94
N GLU A 33 -9.77 -7.02 -4.16
CA GLU A 33 -10.54 -8.22 -4.54
C GLU A 33 -11.30 -8.04 -5.85
N VAL A 34 -11.63 -6.80 -6.21
CA VAL A 34 -12.34 -6.45 -7.45
C VAL A 34 -11.37 -6.03 -8.55
N SER A 35 -10.25 -5.41 -8.17
CA SER A 35 -9.24 -4.88 -9.07
C SER A 35 -7.92 -5.62 -8.81
N ASN A 36 -7.58 -6.59 -9.67
CA ASN A 36 -6.37 -7.43 -9.64
C ASN A 36 -5.03 -6.65 -9.74
N GLY A 37 -5.00 -5.36 -9.41
CA GLY A 37 -3.81 -4.54 -9.36
C GLY A 37 -3.01 -4.71 -8.06
N PRO A 38 -1.76 -4.24 -8.05
CA PRO A 38 -0.94 -4.20 -6.84
C PRO A 38 -1.48 -3.13 -5.88
N LEU A 39 -1.40 -3.40 -4.57
CA LEU A 39 -1.94 -2.52 -3.51
C LEU A 39 -1.43 -1.05 -3.59
N PRO A 40 -0.14 -0.77 -3.88
CA PRO A 40 0.37 0.60 -4.05
C PRO A 40 -0.36 1.38 -5.14
N MET A 41 -0.62 0.72 -6.28
CA MET A 41 -1.34 1.35 -7.41
C MET A 41 -2.78 1.66 -7.05
N LEU A 42 -3.45 0.78 -6.29
CA LEU A 42 -4.81 1.04 -5.83
C LEU A 42 -4.83 2.22 -4.86
N LEU A 43 -3.92 2.27 -3.89
CA LEU A 43 -3.81 3.39 -2.96
C LEU A 43 -3.71 4.73 -3.70
N TRP A 44 -2.88 4.80 -4.76
CA TRP A 44 -2.74 6.01 -5.57
C TRP A 44 -3.98 6.31 -6.43
N GLN A 45 -4.55 5.29 -7.08
CA GLN A 45 -5.74 5.44 -7.92
C GLN A 45 -6.95 5.94 -7.13
N TYR A 46 -7.07 5.55 -5.86
CA TYR A 46 -8.11 6.02 -4.95
C TYR A 46 -7.77 7.37 -4.28
N GLY A 47 -6.61 7.96 -4.57
CA GLY A 47 -6.16 9.21 -3.95
C GLY A 47 -5.87 9.09 -2.46
N LEU A 48 -5.62 7.87 -1.97
CA LEU A 48 -5.27 7.59 -0.57
C LEU A 48 -3.81 7.94 -0.27
N VAL A 49 -2.96 7.92 -1.30
CA VAL A 49 -1.55 8.31 -1.23
C VAL A 49 -1.19 9.27 -2.36
N SER A 50 -0.28 10.19 -2.08
CA SER A 50 0.33 11.08 -3.07
C SER A 50 1.40 10.34 -3.90
N LEU A 51 1.84 10.95 -5.01
CA LEU A 51 2.91 10.38 -5.83
C LEU A 51 4.21 10.16 -5.02
N GLU A 52 4.59 11.11 -4.17
CA GLU A 52 5.77 10.97 -3.29
C GLU A 52 5.65 9.79 -2.32
N GLN A 53 4.46 9.57 -1.76
CA GLN A 53 4.19 8.45 -0.85
C GLN A 53 4.17 7.13 -1.62
N LEU A 54 3.67 7.14 -2.86
CA LEU A 54 3.72 6.00 -3.77
C LEU A 54 5.17 5.61 -4.08
N GLU A 55 6.03 6.57 -4.38
CA GLU A 55 7.47 6.32 -4.61
C GLU A 55 8.12 5.68 -3.38
N ARG A 56 7.86 6.18 -2.17
CA ARG A 56 8.36 5.58 -0.92
C ARG A 56 7.88 4.15 -0.72
N ILE A 57 6.64 3.84 -1.10
CA ILE A 57 6.11 2.47 -1.06
C ILE A 57 6.91 1.56 -1.99
N PHE A 58 7.18 2.00 -3.22
CA PHE A 58 7.96 1.20 -4.17
C PHE A 58 9.41 1.02 -3.74
N ASP A 59 10.04 2.06 -3.21
CA ASP A 59 11.41 2.02 -2.67
C ASP A 59 11.51 1.01 -1.52
N TRP A 60 10.55 1.02 -0.59
CA TRP A 60 10.48 0.04 0.49
C TRP A 60 10.27 -1.39 -0.01
N LEU A 61 9.38 -1.59 -1.00
CA LEU A 61 9.12 -2.89 -1.59
C LEU A 61 10.36 -3.45 -2.33
N GLU A 62 11.12 -2.59 -2.99
CA GLU A 62 12.38 -2.95 -3.66
C GLU A 62 13.47 -3.30 -2.63
N SER A 63 13.56 -2.56 -1.53
CA SER A 63 14.49 -2.85 -0.43
C SER A 63 14.23 -4.19 0.28
N LYS A 64 13.05 -4.78 0.12
CA LYS A 64 12.67 -6.08 0.71
C LYS A 64 12.86 -7.26 -0.25
N ASN A 65 13.22 -7.02 -1.51
CA ASN A 65 13.30 -8.01 -2.58
C ASN A 65 14.71 -8.56 -2.81
#